data_AF-A0A1A8DYF6-F1
#
_entry.id   AF-A0A1A8DYF6-F1
#
_cell.length_a   1.000
_cell.length_b   1.000
_cell.length_c   1.000
_cell.angle_alpha   90.00
_cell.angle_beta   90.00
_cell.angle_gamma   90.00
#
_symmetry.space_group_name_H-M   'P 1'
#
loop_
_entity.id
_entity.type
_entity.pdbx_description
1 polymer ?
#
loop_
_entity_poly.entity_id
_entity_poly.type
_entity_poly.pdbx_seq_one_letter_code
_entity_poly.pdbx_strand_id
1 'polypeptide(L)'
;DDHVKVKYYTGLPHFEVLMGLLARVEPYMTQRSKILSPFQMLFLTLVRLRLNLPMQHIAHIFSVERTTASKTFSKVINVLHARISPLISWPGRDA
;
A
#
# COMPACT_ATOMS: atom_id res chain seq x y z
N ASP A 1 17.26 2.12 -12.99
CA ASP A 1 16.59 0.81 -13.06
C ASP A 1 15.31 0.87 -12.23
N ASP A 2 14.16 0.66 -12.84
CA ASP A 2 12.85 0.85 -12.20
C ASP A 2 12.55 -0.24 -11.16
N HIS A 3 13.13 -1.42 -11.30
CA HIS A 3 13.03 -2.48 -10.30
C HIS A 3 13.67 -2.08 -8.96
N VAL A 4 14.80 -1.37 -8.99
CA VAL A 4 15.45 -0.84 -7.79
C VAL A 4 14.54 0.12 -7.03
N LYS A 5 13.84 1.00 -7.75
CA LYS A 5 12.89 1.95 -7.15
C LYS A 5 11.69 1.23 -6.53
N VAL A 6 11.08 0.28 -7.25
CA VAL A 6 9.94 -0.48 -6.73
C VAL A 6 10.30 -1.21 -5.45
N LYS A 7 11.45 -1.90 -5.44
CA LYS A 7 11.94 -2.60 -4.25
C LYS A 7 12.25 -1.66 -3.10
N TYR A 8 12.88 -0.52 -3.38
CA TYR A 8 13.19 0.48 -2.36
C TYR A 8 11.93 1.02 -1.68
N TYR A 9 10.96 1.50 -2.47
CA TYR A 9 9.77 2.18 -1.96
C TYR A 9 8.73 1.23 -1.39
N THR A 10 8.55 0.04 -1.97
CA THR A 10 7.42 -0.85 -1.62
C THR A 10 7.84 -2.14 -0.94
N GLY A 11 9.12 -2.53 -1.04
CA GLY A 11 9.59 -3.85 -0.64
C GLY A 11 9.24 -4.97 -1.63
N LEU A 12 8.43 -4.72 -2.66
CA LEU A 12 8.09 -5.69 -3.69
C LEU A 12 9.23 -5.82 -4.71
N PRO A 13 9.46 -7.02 -5.28
CA PRO A 13 10.63 -7.25 -6.12
C PRO A 13 10.52 -6.54 -7.48
N HIS A 14 9.32 -6.47 -8.07
CA HIS A 14 9.10 -5.93 -9.40
C HIS A 14 7.75 -5.19 -9.54
N PHE A 15 7.62 -4.38 -10.58
CA PHE A 15 6.42 -3.57 -10.83
C PHE A 15 5.20 -4.44 -11.16
N GLU A 16 5.40 -5.58 -11.81
CA GLU A 16 4.34 -6.54 -12.13
C GLU A 16 3.71 -7.11 -10.87
N VAL A 17 4.51 -7.35 -9.81
CA VAL A 17 4.00 -7.81 -8.51
C VAL A 17 3.16 -6.72 -7.84
N LEU A 18 3.60 -5.45 -7.94
CA LEU A 18 2.82 -4.31 -7.45
C LEU A 18 1.47 -4.19 -8.17
N MET A 19 1.45 -4.34 -9.49
CA MET A 19 0.23 -4.29 -10.28
C MET A 19 -0.69 -5.49 -10.04
N GLY A 20 -0.12 -6.69 -9.88
CA GLY A 20 -0.88 -7.89 -9.51
C GLY A 20 -1.52 -7.74 -8.12
N LEU A 21 -0.79 -7.16 -7.16
CA LEU A 21 -1.34 -6.82 -5.85
C LEU A 21 -2.48 -5.81 -5.98
N LEU A 22 -2.29 -4.74 -6.75
CA LEU A 22 -3.32 -3.73 -7.00
C LEU A 22 -4.59 -4.36 -7.57
N ALA A 23 -4.49 -5.16 -8.63
CA ALA A 23 -5.62 -5.83 -9.24
C ALA A 23 -6.37 -6.73 -8.24
N ARG A 24 -5.64 -7.36 -7.30
CA ARG A 24 -6.23 -8.21 -6.26
C ARG A 24 -7.01 -7.43 -5.20
N VAL A 25 -6.58 -6.21 -4.86
CA VAL A 25 -7.16 -5.44 -3.74
C VAL A 25 -8.10 -4.33 -4.18
N GLU A 26 -7.94 -3.81 -5.41
CA GLU A 26 -8.73 -2.71 -5.95
C GLU A 26 -10.26 -2.91 -5.84
N PRO A 27 -10.82 -4.11 -6.10
CA PRO A 27 -12.27 -4.34 -5.96
C PRO A 27 -12.81 -4.07 -4.54
N TYR A 28 -11.94 -4.13 -3.52
CA TYR A 28 -12.30 -3.94 -2.11
C TYR A 28 -12.05 -2.51 -1.62
N MET A 29 -11.53 -1.62 -2.47
CA MET A 29 -11.28 -0.22 -2.14
C MET A 29 -12.53 0.66 -2.37
N THR A 30 -13.70 0.18 -1.98
CA THR A 30 -15.06 0.68 -2.31
C THR A 30 -15.27 2.21 -2.20
N GLN A 31 -14.70 2.86 -1.17
CA GLN A 31 -14.65 4.34 -1.14
C GLN A 31 -13.49 4.87 -2.00
N ARG A 32 -13.72 5.02 -3.31
CA ARG A 32 -12.74 5.70 -4.18
C ARG A 32 -12.51 7.11 -3.65
N SER A 33 -11.26 7.44 -3.33
CA SER A 33 -10.89 8.82 -3.07
C SER A 33 -11.13 9.62 -4.35
N LYS A 34 -11.70 10.83 -4.25
CA LYS A 34 -11.78 11.75 -5.38
C LYS A 34 -10.42 12.33 -5.75
N ILE A 35 -9.44 12.19 -4.85
CA ILE A 35 -8.13 12.84 -4.93
C ILE A 35 -7.02 11.84 -5.27
N LEU A 36 -7.09 10.62 -4.73
CA LEU A 36 -6.06 9.58 -4.92
C LEU A 36 -6.61 8.42 -5.76
N SER A 37 -5.87 8.03 -6.78
CA SER A 37 -6.16 6.82 -7.55
C SER A 37 -5.94 5.56 -6.70
N PRO A 38 -6.56 4.41 -7.03
CA PRO A 38 -6.32 3.15 -6.34
C PRO A 38 -4.82 2.79 -6.27
N PHE A 39 -4.08 3.05 -7.34
CA PHE A 39 -2.62 2.88 -7.36
C PHE A 39 -1.94 3.77 -6.33
N GLN A 40 -2.26 5.07 -6.28
CA GLN A 40 -1.67 6.00 -5.30
C GLN A 40 -2.01 5.60 -3.87
N MET A 41 -3.25 5.19 -3.61
CA MET A 41 -3.72 4.69 -2.31
C MET A 41 -2.90 3.48 -1.84
N LEU A 42 -2.68 2.50 -2.73
CA LEU A 42 -1.85 1.34 -2.45
C LEU A 42 -0.38 1.74 -2.26
N PHE A 43 0.17 2.52 -3.17
CA PHE A 43 1.57 2.90 -3.19
C PHE A 43 1.97 3.67 -1.93
N LEU A 44 1.17 4.66 -1.49
CA LEU A 44 1.43 5.39 -0.25
C LEU A 44 1.44 4.48 0.98
N THR A 45 0.57 3.45 0.97
CA THR A 45 0.46 2.50 2.07
C THR A 45 1.69 1.61 2.14
N LEU A 46 2.13 1.08 0.99
CA LEU A 46 3.35 0.27 0.91
C LEU A 46 4.60 1.08 1.29
N VAL A 47 4.70 2.34 0.84
CA VAL A 47 5.77 3.27 1.23
C VAL A 47 5.80 3.49 2.74
N ARG A 48 4.64 3.71 3.37
CA ARG A 48 4.53 3.88 4.82
C ARG A 48 5.00 2.64 5.57
N LEU A 49 4.61 1.45 5.13
CA LEU A 49 4.98 0.18 5.76
C LEU A 49 6.48 -0.10 5.60
N ARG A 50 7.03 0.14 4.41
CA ARG A 50 8.41 -0.19 4.08
C ARG A 50 9.42 0.76 4.73
N LEU A 51 9.18 2.06 4.61
CA LEU A 51 10.15 3.10 4.99
C LEU A 51 9.84 3.74 6.34
N ASN A 52 8.72 3.36 6.97
CA ASN A 52 8.25 3.91 8.24
C ASN A 52 8.13 5.46 8.27
N LEU A 53 7.88 6.10 7.11
CA LEU A 53 7.92 7.56 6.99
C LEU A 53 6.82 8.26 7.81
N PRO A 54 7.08 9.47 8.35
CA PRO A 54 6.05 10.26 9.02
C PRO A 54 4.87 10.55 8.08
N MET A 55 3.64 10.47 8.60
CA MET A 55 2.44 10.67 7.78
C MET A 55 2.38 12.07 7.14
N GLN A 56 2.90 13.09 7.83
CA GLN A 56 3.02 14.45 7.27
C GLN A 56 3.89 14.47 6.01
N HIS A 57 4.98 13.70 5.99
CA HIS A 57 5.87 13.65 4.84
C HIS A 57 5.22 12.94 3.66
N ILE A 58 4.50 11.84 3.91
CA ILE A 58 3.71 11.14 2.89
C ILE A 58 2.64 12.06 2.32
N ALA A 59 1.91 12.78 3.18
CA ALA A 59 0.88 13.72 2.75
C ALA A 59 1.45 14.79 1.80
N HIS A 60 2.64 15.30 2.08
CA HIS A 60 3.34 16.26 1.22
C HIS A 60 3.70 15.66 -0.14
N ILE A 61 4.29 14.45 -0.17
CA ILE A 61 4.67 13.76 -1.43
C ILE A 61 3.45 13.54 -2.34
N PHE A 62 2.31 13.16 -1.75
CA PHE A 62 1.09 12.88 -2.49
C PHE A 62 0.18 14.11 -2.68
N SER A 63 0.61 15.30 -2.22
CA SER A 63 -0.15 16.55 -2.31
C SER A 63 -1.57 16.45 -1.74
N VAL A 64 -1.70 15.81 -0.58
CA VAL A 64 -2.97 15.66 0.16
C VAL A 64 -2.85 16.14 1.58
N GLU A 65 -3.97 16.34 2.26
CA GLU A 65 -3.96 16.59 3.70
C GLU A 65 -3.44 15.37 4.48
N ARG A 66 -2.77 15.62 5.62
CA ARG A 66 -2.32 14.57 6.54
C ARG A 66 -3.47 13.65 6.96
N THR A 67 -4.64 14.21 7.21
CA THR A 67 -5.87 13.49 7.58
C THR A 67 -6.30 12.53 6.46
N THR A 68 -6.22 12.98 5.20
CA THR A 68 -6.52 12.17 4.00
C THR A 68 -5.52 11.04 3.85
N ALA A 69 -4.22 11.30 4.02
CA ALA A 69 -3.18 10.28 4.00
C ALA A 69 -3.38 9.24 5.11
N SER A 70 -3.64 9.67 6.35
CA SER A 70 -3.93 8.77 7.49
C SER A 70 -5.14 7.88 7.24
N LYS A 71 -6.27 8.46 6.80
CA LYS A 71 -7.49 7.70 6.49
C LYS A 71 -7.25 6.70 5.37
N THR A 72 -6.51 7.11 4.34
CA THR A 72 -6.16 6.23 3.22
C THR A 72 -5.30 5.06 3.69
N PHE A 73 -4.26 5.33 4.48
CA PHE A 73 -3.41 4.30 5.07
C PHE A 73 -4.23 3.30 5.89
N SER A 74 -5.03 3.77 6.85
CA SER A 74 -5.86 2.90 7.70
C SER A 74 -6.87 2.06 6.91
N LYS A 75 -7.45 2.63 5.84
CA LYS A 75 -8.36 1.89 4.97
C LYS A 75 -7.63 0.79 4.20
N VAL A 76 -6.53 1.14 3.52
CA VAL A 76 -5.82 0.22 2.63
C VAL A 76 -5.11 -0.88 3.41
N ILE A 77 -4.56 -0.58 4.59
CA ILE A 77 -3.93 -1.62 5.44
C ILE A 77 -4.96 -2.66 5.89
N ASN A 78 -6.19 -2.25 6.22
CA ASN A 78 -7.26 -3.18 6.57
C ASN A 78 -7.67 -4.06 5.37
N VAL A 79 -7.72 -3.49 4.17
CA VAL A 79 -7.97 -4.26 2.95
C VAL A 79 -6.83 -5.26 2.70
N LEU A 80 -5.57 -4.83 2.80
CA LEU A 80 -4.41 -5.71 2.64
C LEU A 80 -4.44 -6.85 3.66
N HIS A 81 -4.69 -6.55 4.92
CA HIS A 81 -4.83 -7.57 5.96
C HIS A 81 -5.93 -8.58 5.61
N ALA A 82 -7.13 -8.12 5.26
CA ALA A 82 -8.26 -9.00 4.95
C ALA A 82 -8.07 -9.86 3.68
N ARG A 83 -7.37 -9.34 2.65
CA ARG A 83 -7.26 -10.01 1.35
C ARG A 83 -5.94 -10.76 1.13
N ILE A 84 -4.88 -10.37 1.84
CA ILE A 84 -3.52 -10.92 1.66
C ILE A 84 -3.11 -11.79 2.85
N SER A 85 -3.61 -11.56 4.08
CA SER A 85 -3.28 -12.43 5.22
C SER A 85 -3.52 -13.92 4.97
N PRO A 86 -4.57 -14.36 4.25
CA PRO A 86 -4.75 -15.78 3.93
C PRO A 86 -3.69 -16.37 2.99
N LEU A 87 -2.96 -15.53 2.25
CA LEU A 87 -1.90 -15.94 1.32
C LEU A 87 -0.54 -16.01 2.02
N ILE A 88 -0.45 -15.51 3.25
CA ILE A 88 0.78 -15.43 4.01
C ILE A 88 0.88 -16.69 4.88
N SER A 89 1.76 -17.62 4.48
CA SER A 89 2.23 -18.66 5.38
C SER A 89 3.33 -18.07 6.25
N TRP A 90 3.12 -18.10 7.58
CA TRP A 90 4.13 -17.68 8.55
C TRP A 90 4.88 -18.93 9.02
N PRO A 91 6.10 -19.20 8.53
CA PRO A 91 6.84 -20.38 8.94
C PRO A 91 7.10 -20.30 10.46
N GLY A 92 6.52 -21.24 11.22
CA GLY A 92 6.60 -21.31 12.69
C GLY A 92 5.33 -20.92 13.46
N ARG A 93 4.21 -20.61 12.80
CA ARG A 93 2.89 -20.49 13.46
C ARG A 93 1.98 -21.70 13.25
N ASP A 94 2.35 -22.60 12.36
CA ASP A 94 1.78 -23.94 12.24
C ASP A 94 2.59 -24.86 13.19
N ALA A 95 2.21 -24.89 14.47
CA ALA A 95 2.71 -25.82 15.46
C ALA A 95 1.53 -26.39 16.26
#